data_AF-A0A4R9LLU3-F1
#
_entry.id   AF-A0A4R9LLU3-F1
#
_cell.length_a   1.000
_cell.length_b   1.000
_cell.length_c   1.000
_cell.angle_alpha   90.00
_cell.angle_beta   90.00
_cell.angle_gamma   90.00
#
_symmetry.space_group_name_H-M   'P 1'
#
loop_
_entity.id
_entity.type
_entity.pdbx_description
1 polymer ?
#
loop_
_entity_poly.entity_id
_entity_poly.type
_entity_poly.pdbx_seq_one_letter_code
_entity_poly.pdbx_strand_id
1 'polypeptide(L)'
;MKTLRPFFLITDIGFVLYWFITILHIIPDEWLFKDYNNPLLVSWNWSFLPLDLLISFSGLFSLYLYGKANSAWKPISLISLVLTFSSGLQAIAFWGIRLDFDITWWLPNLYLLLYPIYFIRKSVTGELT
;
A
#
# COMPACT_ATOMS: atom_id res chain seq x y z
N MET A 1 -8.40 -14.81 -7.07
CA MET A 1 -7.03 -14.72 -6.55
C MET A 1 -5.90 -14.85 -7.56
N LYS A 2 -6.01 -15.53 -8.72
CA LYS A 2 -4.84 -15.76 -9.60
C LYS A 2 -4.17 -14.46 -10.08
N THR A 3 -4.98 -13.47 -10.46
CA THR A 3 -4.49 -12.16 -10.95
C THR A 3 -4.23 -11.15 -9.84
N LEU A 4 -4.93 -11.26 -8.70
CA LEU A 4 -4.78 -10.36 -7.54
C LEU A 4 -3.53 -10.71 -6.70
N ARG A 5 -3.20 -12.00 -6.59
CA ARG A 5 -2.07 -12.50 -5.79
C ARG A 5 -0.73 -11.79 -6.06
N PRO A 6 -0.26 -11.59 -7.30
CA PRO A 6 1.01 -10.92 -7.52
C PRO A 6 1.01 -9.47 -7.00
N PHE A 7 -0.14 -8.76 -7.07
CA PHE A 7 -0.24 -7.39 -6.55
C PHE A 7 -0.08 -7.37 -5.03
N PHE A 8 -0.80 -8.23 -4.31
CA PHE A 8 -0.61 -8.34 -2.84
C PHE A 8 0.81 -8.75 -2.48
N LEU A 9 1.40 -9.73 -3.15
CA LEU A 9 2.78 -10.12 -2.82
C LEU A 9 3.77 -8.98 -3.07
N ILE A 10 3.69 -8.27 -4.20
CA ILE A 10 4.60 -7.18 -4.52
C ILE A 10 4.40 -6.01 -3.55
N THR A 11 3.15 -5.57 -3.35
CA THR A 11 2.81 -4.43 -2.49
C THR A 11 3.11 -4.73 -1.03
N ASP A 12 2.62 -5.84 -0.50
CA ASP A 12 2.68 -6.15 0.94
C ASP A 12 4.11 -6.48 1.37
N ILE A 13 4.85 -7.25 0.58
CA ILE A 13 6.27 -7.50 0.85
C ILE A 13 7.06 -6.20 0.66
N GLY A 14 6.72 -5.38 -0.34
CA GLY A 14 7.31 -4.06 -0.55
C GLY A 14 7.18 -3.15 0.67
N PHE A 15 5.99 -3.05 1.25
CA PHE A 15 5.74 -2.29 2.47
C PHE A 15 6.53 -2.81 3.67
N VAL A 16 6.51 -4.13 3.89
CA VAL A 16 7.25 -4.74 5.01
C VAL A 16 8.75 -4.49 4.85
N LEU A 17 9.30 -4.66 3.65
CA LEU A 17 10.72 -4.40 3.37
C LEU A 17 11.06 -2.92 3.52
N TYR A 18 10.23 -2.02 2.98
CA TYR A 18 10.40 -0.58 3.13
C TYR A 18 10.48 -0.19 4.60
N TRP A 19 9.48 -0.56 5.41
CA TRP A 19 9.44 -0.21 6.82
C TRP A 19 10.54 -0.89 7.64
N PHE A 20 10.95 -2.11 7.27
CA PHE A 20 12.08 -2.78 7.90
C PHE A 20 13.40 -2.03 7.66
N ILE A 21 13.66 -1.63 6.41
CA ILE A 21 14.84 -0.82 6.05
C ILE A 21 14.81 0.52 6.76
N THR A 22 13.65 1.17 6.81
CA THR A 22 13.42 2.47 7.44
C THR A 22 13.66 2.43 8.95
N ILE A 23 13.05 1.49 9.67
CA ILE A 23 13.17 1.38 11.13
C ILE A 23 14.61 1.03 11.55
N LEU A 24 15.28 0.17 10.79
CA LEU A 24 16.64 -0.27 11.07
C LEU A 24 17.72 0.68 10.55
N HIS A 25 17.34 1.79 9.90
CA HIS A 25 18.25 2.79 9.34
C HIS A 25 19.34 2.15 8.45
N ILE A 26 18.95 1.16 7.63
CA ILE A 26 19.89 0.37 6.81
C ILE A 26 20.51 1.23 5.68
N ILE A 27 19.76 2.22 5.20
CA ILE A 27 20.13 3.12 4.09
C ILE A 27 20.03 4.56 4.60
N PRO A 28 20.81 5.52 4.06
CA PRO A 28 20.68 6.92 4.43
C PRO A 28 19.24 7.44 4.35
N ASP A 29 18.85 8.12 5.42
CA ASP A 29 17.54 8.72 5.65
C ASP A 29 17.01 9.58 4.48
N GLU A 30 17.92 10.25 3.78
CA GLU A 30 17.66 11.07 2.58
C GLU A 30 17.03 10.27 1.41
N TRP A 31 17.24 8.96 1.39
CA TRP A 31 16.71 8.06 0.35
C TRP A 31 15.37 7.46 0.75
N LEU A 32 15.04 7.49 2.05
CA LEU A 32 13.85 6.88 2.62
C LEU A 32 12.66 7.81 2.58
N PHE A 33 12.89 9.11 2.81
CA PHE A 33 11.87 10.15 2.80
C PHE A 33 12.32 11.37 1.97
N LYS A 34 11.35 11.99 1.30
CA LYS A 34 11.58 13.29 0.66
C LYS A 34 11.78 14.36 1.72
N ASP A 35 12.84 15.16 1.59
CA ASP A 35 13.17 16.27 2.49
C ASP A 35 13.19 15.86 3.97
N TYR A 36 13.99 14.84 4.30
CA TYR A 36 14.13 14.28 5.66
C TYR A 36 14.41 15.31 6.77
N ASN A 37 14.97 16.47 6.41
CA ASN A 37 15.23 17.58 7.34
C ASN A 37 13.95 18.33 7.79
N ASN A 38 12.81 18.06 7.15
CA ASN A 38 11.54 18.66 7.51
C ASN A 38 10.77 17.73 8.46
N PRO A 39 10.65 18.07 9.77
CA PRO A 39 10.02 17.21 10.76
C PRO A 39 8.54 16.92 10.47
N LEU A 40 7.86 17.80 9.72
CA LEU A 40 6.48 17.55 9.28
C LEU A 40 6.41 16.44 8.23
N LEU A 41 7.34 16.41 7.27
CA LEU A 41 7.38 15.38 6.23
C LEU A 41 7.78 14.02 6.79
N VAL A 42 8.70 14.01 7.76
CA VAL A 42 9.04 12.80 8.52
C VAL A 42 7.79 12.28 9.24
N SER A 43 7.14 13.10 10.06
CA SER A 43 5.93 12.68 10.81
C SER A 43 4.81 12.23 9.88
N TRP A 44 4.65 12.90 8.73
CA TRP A 44 3.69 12.53 7.71
C TRP A 44 4.01 11.16 7.10
N ASN A 45 5.27 10.87 6.77
CA ASN A 45 5.65 9.55 6.27
C ASN A 45 5.42 8.46 7.33
N TRP A 46 5.83 8.70 8.59
CA TRP A 46 5.58 7.79 9.71
C TRP A 46 4.09 7.51 9.95
N SER A 47 3.18 8.41 9.55
CA SER A 47 1.75 8.16 9.62
C SER A 47 1.27 7.01 8.72
N PHE A 48 2.04 6.66 7.68
CA PHE A 48 1.74 5.53 6.79
C PHE A 48 2.09 4.18 7.42
N LEU A 49 3.05 4.10 8.34
CA LEU A 49 3.46 2.83 8.96
C LEU A 49 2.28 1.98 9.48
N PRO A 50 1.38 2.49 10.35
CA PRO A 50 0.26 1.69 10.82
C PRO A 50 -0.67 1.25 9.68
N LEU A 51 -0.89 2.10 8.68
CA LEU A 51 -1.73 1.80 7.52
C LEU A 51 -1.11 0.72 6.63
N ASP A 52 0.16 0.86 6.28
CA ASP A 52 0.91 -0.06 5.42
C ASP A 52 1.07 -1.44 6.06
N LEU A 53 1.25 -1.51 7.38
CA LEU A 53 1.25 -2.78 8.11
C LEU A 53 -0.13 -3.44 8.11
N LEU A 54 -1.22 -2.68 8.24
CA LEU A 54 -2.59 -3.21 8.13
C LEU A 54 -2.91 -3.69 6.71
N ILE A 55 -2.46 -2.96 5.69
CA ILE A 55 -2.54 -3.38 4.29
C ILE A 55 -1.84 -4.73 4.12
N SER A 56 -0.58 -4.82 4.56
CA SER A 56 0.25 -6.01 4.41
C SER A 56 -0.32 -7.20 5.17
N PHE A 57 -0.78 -6.97 6.41
CA PHE A 57 -1.41 -8.02 7.22
C PHE A 57 -2.68 -8.53 6.55
N SER A 58 -3.60 -7.64 6.16
CA SER A 58 -4.88 -8.04 5.56
C SER A 58 -4.69 -8.69 4.18
N GLY A 59 -3.78 -8.17 3.34
CA GLY A 59 -3.48 -8.73 2.02
C GLY A 59 -2.89 -10.14 2.12
N LEU A 60 -1.83 -10.33 2.89
CA LEU A 60 -1.21 -11.65 3.12
C LEU A 60 -2.17 -12.62 3.82
N PHE A 61 -2.95 -12.14 4.80
CA PHE A 61 -3.94 -12.97 5.48
C PHE A 61 -5.05 -13.45 4.53
N SER A 62 -5.48 -12.60 3.59
CA SER A 62 -6.42 -13.01 2.55
C SER A 62 -5.86 -14.13 1.66
N LEU A 63 -4.56 -14.09 1.32
CA LEU A 63 -3.89 -15.13 0.55
C LEU A 63 -3.82 -16.44 1.33
N TYR A 64 -3.51 -16.36 2.63
CA TYR A 64 -3.52 -17.50 3.52
C TYR A 64 -4.91 -18.17 3.58
N LEU A 65 -5.98 -17.38 3.78
CA LEU A 65 -7.35 -17.87 3.81
C LEU A 65 -7.78 -18.49 2.47
N TYR A 66 -7.36 -17.89 1.35
CA TYR A 66 -7.62 -18.46 0.02
C TYR A 66 -6.98 -19.84 -0.13
N GLY A 67 -5.73 -20.02 0.32
CA GLY A 67 -5.06 -21.32 0.33
C GLY A 67 -5.73 -22.37 1.22
N LYS A 68 -6.51 -21.94 2.22
CA LYS A 68 -7.35 -22.79 3.08
C LYS A 68 -8.78 -23.01 2.56
N ALA A 69 -9.08 -22.55 1.35
CA ALA A 69 -10.43 -22.56 0.78
C ALA A 69 -11.49 -21.87 1.68
N ASN A 70 -11.08 -20.93 2.54
CA ASN A 70 -11.96 -20.22 3.44
C ASN A 70 -12.52 -18.96 2.75
N SER A 71 -13.84 -18.90 2.55
CA SER A 71 -14.54 -17.81 1.86
C SER A 71 -14.33 -16.41 2.44
N ALA A 72 -13.88 -16.31 3.70
CA ALA A 72 -13.49 -15.05 4.34
C ALA A 72 -12.34 -14.34 3.61
N TRP A 73 -11.59 -15.01 2.72
CA TRP A 73 -10.55 -14.36 1.91
C TRP A 73 -11.09 -13.18 1.09
N LYS A 74 -12.34 -13.26 0.61
CA LYS A 74 -12.95 -12.21 -0.23
C LYS A 74 -13.11 -10.88 0.51
N PRO A 75 -13.88 -10.80 1.62
CA PRO A 75 -14.02 -9.55 2.35
C PRO A 75 -12.69 -9.04 2.91
N ILE A 76 -11.78 -9.92 3.35
CA ILE A 76 -10.45 -9.51 3.82
C ILE A 76 -9.62 -8.91 2.68
N SER A 77 -9.67 -9.49 1.47
CA SER A 77 -9.00 -8.91 0.30
C SER A 77 -9.57 -7.55 -0.09
N LEU A 78 -10.88 -7.35 0.05
CA LEU A 78 -11.52 -6.05 -0.19
C LEU A 78 -11.05 -5.00 0.82
N ILE A 79 -10.93 -5.37 2.10
CA ILE A 79 -10.38 -4.48 3.14
C ILE A 79 -8.97 -4.05 2.76
N SER A 80 -8.09 -5.00 2.41
CA SER A 80 -6.72 -4.71 1.98
C SER A 80 -6.71 -3.73 0.80
N LEU A 81 -7.51 -4.00 -0.24
CA LEU A 81 -7.62 -3.12 -1.42
C LEU A 81 -8.07 -1.69 -1.08
N VAL A 82 -9.08 -1.54 -0.22
CA VAL A 82 -9.57 -0.23 0.21
C VAL A 82 -8.50 0.52 0.99
N LEU A 83 -7.79 -0.16 1.90
CA LEU A 83 -6.70 0.46 2.65
C LEU A 83 -5.55 0.88 1.71
N THR A 84 -5.18 0.05 0.73
CA THR A 84 -4.16 0.42 -0.26
C THR A 84 -4.56 1.64 -1.07
N PHE A 85 -5.81 1.68 -1.53
CA PHE A 85 -6.36 2.84 -2.23
C PHE A 85 -6.28 4.10 -1.36
N SER A 86 -6.67 4.00 -0.08
CA SER A 86 -6.60 5.12 0.87
C SER A 86 -5.17 5.61 1.09
N SER A 87 -4.20 4.70 1.20
CA SER A 87 -2.77 5.06 1.30
C SER A 87 -2.30 5.84 0.07
N GLY A 88 -2.53 5.30 -1.14
CA GLY A 88 -2.19 6.00 -2.38
C GLY A 88 -2.89 7.36 -2.54
N LEU A 89 -4.18 7.44 -2.18
CA LEU A 89 -4.96 8.67 -2.25
C LEU A 89 -4.41 9.74 -1.30
N GLN A 90 -4.10 9.37 -0.05
CA GLN A 90 -3.52 10.28 0.94
C GLN A 90 -2.21 10.88 0.41
N ALA A 91 -1.34 10.06 -0.17
CA ALA A 91 -0.07 10.50 -0.72
C ALA A 91 -0.24 11.44 -1.93
N ILE A 92 -1.03 11.04 -2.93
CA ILE A 92 -1.23 11.85 -4.13
C ILE A 92 -1.95 13.16 -3.82
N ALA A 93 -2.95 13.14 -2.93
CA ALA A 93 -3.63 14.36 -2.50
C ALA A 93 -2.66 15.32 -1.79
N PHE A 94 -1.83 14.81 -0.88
CA PHE A 94 -0.84 15.60 -0.16
C PHE A 94 0.13 16.30 -1.12
N TRP A 95 0.75 15.55 -2.04
CA TRP A 95 1.70 16.10 -3.00
C TRP A 95 1.03 17.06 -4.01
N GLY A 96 -0.18 16.73 -4.46
CA GLY A 96 -0.97 17.60 -5.33
C GLY A 96 -1.30 18.96 -4.69
N ILE A 97 -1.70 18.98 -3.41
CA ILE A 97 -1.94 20.23 -2.66
C ILE A 97 -0.67 21.07 -2.53
N ARG A 98 0.49 20.42 -2.37
CA ARG A 98 1.79 21.09 -2.28
C ARG A 98 2.38 21.50 -3.63
N LEU A 99 1.69 21.20 -4.74
CA LEU A 99 2.15 21.44 -6.12
C LEU A 99 3.51 20.81 -6.40
N ASP A 100 3.79 19.67 -5.79
CA ASP A 100 5.03 18.93 -5.94
C ASP A 100 4.76 17.65 -6.73
N PHE A 101 5.38 17.52 -7.90
CA PHE A 101 5.11 16.47 -8.88
C PHE A 101 6.31 15.56 -9.15
N ASP A 102 7.18 15.39 -8.15
CA ASP A 102 8.32 14.47 -8.28
C ASP A 102 7.85 13.04 -8.57
N ILE A 103 8.28 12.54 -9.73
CA ILE A 103 7.86 11.25 -10.26
C ILE A 103 8.29 10.08 -9.36
N THR A 104 9.39 10.24 -8.61
CA THR A 104 9.89 9.20 -7.70
C THR A 104 8.90 8.92 -6.57
N TRP A 105 8.14 9.93 -6.15
CA TRP A 105 7.09 9.83 -5.14
C TRP A 105 5.71 9.62 -5.75
N TRP A 106 5.43 10.22 -6.90
CA TRP A 106 4.13 10.06 -7.56
C TRP A 106 3.91 8.65 -8.10
N LEU A 107 4.91 8.07 -8.77
CA LEU A 107 4.75 6.77 -9.42
C LEU A 107 4.33 5.63 -8.48
N PRO A 108 5.01 5.38 -7.34
CA PRO A 108 4.58 4.31 -6.43
C PRO A 108 3.21 4.61 -5.80
N ASN A 109 2.92 5.86 -5.46
CA ASN A 109 1.65 6.22 -4.84
C ASN A 109 0.47 6.17 -5.83
N LEU A 110 0.70 6.50 -7.10
CA LEU A 110 -0.28 6.29 -8.17
C LEU A 110 -0.53 4.81 -8.41
N TYR A 111 0.50 3.97 -8.34
CA TYR A 111 0.31 2.52 -8.38
C TYR A 111 -0.64 2.07 -7.27
N LEU A 112 -0.36 2.44 -6.01
CA LEU A 112 -1.20 2.12 -4.85
C LEU A 112 -2.63 2.67 -4.97
N LEU A 113 -2.80 3.82 -5.63
CA LEU A 113 -4.12 4.39 -5.90
C LEU A 113 -4.89 3.62 -6.97
N LEU A 114 -4.24 3.26 -8.08
CA LEU A 114 -4.94 2.83 -9.30
C LEU A 114 -5.22 1.33 -9.35
N TYR A 115 -4.27 0.48 -8.94
CA TYR A 115 -4.49 -0.96 -9.05
C TYR A 115 -5.68 -1.44 -8.19
N PRO A 116 -5.93 -0.90 -6.97
CA PRO A 116 -7.03 -1.40 -6.17
C PRO A 116 -8.40 -1.09 -6.78
N ILE A 117 -8.57 0.04 -7.47
CA ILE A 117 -9.83 0.41 -8.13
C ILE A 117 -10.31 -0.72 -9.06
N TYR A 118 -9.37 -1.26 -9.84
CA TYR A 118 -9.67 -2.36 -10.76
C TYR A 118 -10.17 -3.62 -10.03
N PHE A 119 -9.54 -4.00 -8.93
CA PHE A 119 -9.89 -5.20 -8.18
C PHE A 119 -11.08 -5.01 -7.22
N ILE A 120 -11.28 -3.81 -6.68
CA ILE A 120 -12.46 -3.43 -5.91
C ILE A 120 -13.70 -3.59 -6.79
N ARG A 121 -13.67 -3.04 -8.01
CA ARG A 121 -14.76 -3.22 -8.99
C ARG A 121 -15.07 -4.71 -9.17
N LYS A 122 -14.06 -5.53 -9.47
CA LYS A 122 -14.23 -6.98 -9.65
C LYS A 122 -14.75 -7.70 -8.40
N SER A 123 -14.33 -7.26 -7.22
CA SER A 123 -14.80 -7.82 -5.95
C SER A 123 -16.28 -7.54 -5.75
N VAL A 124 -16.72 -6.29 -6.00
CA VAL A 124 -18.10 -5.86 -5.82
C VAL A 124 -19.04 -6.45 -6.87
N THR A 125 -18.59 -6.65 -8.11
CA THR A 125 -19.39 -7.29 -9.17
C THR A 125 -19.39 -8.82 -9.10
N GLY A 126 -18.65 -9.42 -8.14
CA GLY A 126 -18.55 -10.88 -8.00
C GLY A 126 -17.66 -11.57 -9.04
N GLU A 127 -16.97 -10.80 -9.89
CA GLU A 127 -16.04 -11.29 -10.93
C GLU A 127 -14.67 -11.70 -10.38
N LEU A 128 -14.39 -11.40 -9.10
CA LEU A 128 -13.12 -11.75 -8.47
C LEU A 128 -13.03 -13.27 -8.25
N THR A 129 -12.33 -13.93 -9.17
CA THR A 129 -12.05 -15.37 -9.21
C THR A 129 -10.64 -15.69 -8.77
#